data_AF-A0A094EPB7-F1
#
_entry.id   AF-A0A094EPB7-F1
#
_cell.length_a   1.000
_cell.length_b   1.000
_cell.length_c   1.000
_cell.angle_alpha   90.00
_cell.angle_beta   90.00
_cell.angle_gamma   90.00
#
_symmetry.space_group_name_H-M   'P 1'
#
loop_
_entity.id
_entity.type
_entity.pdbx_description
1 polymer ?
#
loop_
_entity_poly.entity_id
_entity_poly.type
_entity_poly.pdbx_seq_one_letter_code
_entity_poly.pdbx_strand_id
1 'polypeptide(L)'
;MLQVDGNKRPALTAPELAMMQLMNDLTDKRDWHIGIFNDEIVAKWREEAFETQEKIETHKTLGMRRISVKTWNWCVMELRDKALMVEEN
;
A
#
# COMPACT_ATOMS: atom_id res chain seq x y z
N MET A 1 -44.03 -0.75 -5.97
CA MET A 1 -42.71 -0.23 -6.36
C MET A 1 -41.68 -0.90 -5.47
N LEU A 2 -41.03 -1.96 -5.94
CA LEU A 2 -39.98 -2.62 -5.17
C LEU A 2 -38.76 -1.71 -5.23
N GLN A 3 -38.37 -1.14 -4.10
CA GLN A 3 -37.12 -0.41 -3.97
C GLN A 3 -36.01 -1.42 -4.22
N VAL A 4 -35.26 -1.21 -5.30
CA VAL A 4 -34.02 -1.95 -5.53
C VAL A 4 -33.07 -1.49 -4.45
N ASP A 5 -32.86 -2.33 -3.44
CA ASP A 5 -31.77 -2.17 -2.50
C ASP A 5 -30.48 -2.28 -3.30
N GLY A 6 -30.01 -1.12 -3.76
CA GLY A 6 -28.75 -1.00 -4.48
C GLY A 6 -27.69 -1.59 -3.58
N ASN A 7 -27.17 -2.75 -4.01
CA ASN A 7 -26.06 -3.48 -3.41
C ASN A 7 -24.89 -2.52 -3.15
N LYS A 8 -24.91 -1.83 -2.00
CA LYS A 8 -23.81 -1.01 -1.53
C LYS A 8 -22.74 -2.00 -1.12
N ARG A 9 -21.77 -2.23 -2.02
CA ARG A 9 -20.52 -2.89 -1.64
C ARG A 9 -20.00 -2.18 -0.39
N PRO A 10 -19.54 -2.91 0.64
CA PRO A 10 -18.97 -2.28 1.83
C PRO A 10 -17.92 -1.26 1.40
N ALA A 11 -18.01 -0.04 1.92
CA ALA A 11 -16.96 0.94 1.71
C ALA A 11 -15.67 0.40 2.36
N LEU A 12 -14.55 0.50 1.64
CA LEU A 12 -13.25 0.14 2.20
C LEU A 12 -12.99 0.98 3.45
N THR A 13 -12.49 0.33 4.48
CA THR A 13 -12.03 0.99 5.70
C THR A 13 -10.75 1.78 5.42
N ALA A 14 -10.46 2.79 6.25
CA ALA A 14 -9.25 3.59 6.09
C ALA A 14 -7.95 2.75 6.07
N PRO A 15 -7.77 1.69 6.91
CA PRO A 15 -6.61 0.82 6.81
C PRO A 15 -6.51 0.04 5.49
N GLU A 16 -7.65 -0.44 4.96
CA GLU A 16 -7.69 -1.14 3.67
C GLU A 16 -7.29 -0.19 2.52
N LEU A 17 -7.81 1.05 2.53
CA LEU A 17 -7.40 2.07 1.57
C LEU A 17 -5.92 2.44 1.69
N ALA A 18 -5.41 2.57 2.93
CA ALA A 18 -4.01 2.87 3.17
C ALA A 18 -3.10 1.74 2.63
N MET A 19 -3.48 0.49 2.86
CA MET A 19 -2.77 -0.68 2.34
C MET A 19 -2.78 -0.71 0.81
N MET A 20 -3.92 -0.47 0.16
CA MET A 20 -4.01 -0.39 -1.29
C MET A 20 -3.12 0.73 -1.86
N GLN A 21 -3.14 1.92 -1.24
CA GLN A 21 -2.27 3.02 -1.66
C GLN A 21 -0.79 2.69 -1.48
N LEU A 22 -0.43 2.04 -0.36
CA LEU A 22 0.95 1.59 -0.13
C LEU A 22 1.41 0.58 -1.19
N MET A 23 0.58 -0.41 -1.50
CA MET A 23 0.90 -1.41 -2.52
C MET A 23 1.10 -0.74 -3.89
N ASN A 24 0.21 0.18 -4.29
CA ASN A 24 0.33 0.93 -5.54
C ASN A 24 1.64 1.72 -5.60
N ASP A 25 1.94 2.51 -4.57
CA ASP A 25 3.16 3.33 -4.51
C ASP A 25 4.44 2.50 -4.61
N LEU A 26 4.45 1.28 -4.07
CA LEU A 26 5.60 0.39 -4.19
C LEU A 26 5.69 -0.22 -5.59
N THR A 27 4.57 -0.66 -6.17
CA THR A 27 4.56 -1.28 -7.51
C THR A 27 4.68 -0.30 -8.67
N ASP A 28 4.40 0.98 -8.46
CA ASP A 28 4.60 2.05 -9.46
C ASP A 28 6.07 2.45 -9.63
N LYS A 29 6.95 2.05 -8.69
CA LYS A 29 8.38 2.30 -8.80
C LYS A 29 8.97 1.45 -9.94
N ARG A 30 9.90 2.05 -10.69
CA ARG A 30 10.66 1.33 -11.72
C ARG A 30 11.42 0.16 -11.08
N ASP A 31 11.39 -1.00 -11.74
CA ASP A 31 12.07 -2.22 -11.31
C ASP A 31 11.73 -2.63 -9.88
N TRP A 32 10.50 -2.33 -9.42
CA TRP A 32 10.07 -2.64 -8.05
C TRP A 32 10.29 -4.12 -7.68
N HIS A 33 10.06 -5.03 -8.64
CA HIS A 33 10.19 -6.48 -8.48
C HIS A 33 11.64 -6.91 -8.22
N ILE A 34 12.64 -6.11 -8.62
CA ILE A 34 14.06 -6.32 -8.29
C ILE A 34 14.38 -5.59 -6.99
N GLY A 35 13.96 -4.33 -6.88
CA GLY A 35 14.25 -3.47 -5.74
C GLY A 35 13.70 -3.97 -4.40
N ILE A 36 12.59 -4.72 -4.41
CA ILE A 36 11.95 -5.28 -3.21
C ILE A 36 12.82 -6.31 -2.46
N PHE A 37 13.84 -6.87 -3.11
CA PHE A 37 14.82 -7.78 -2.50
C PHE A 37 16.08 -7.07 -1.97
N ASN A 38 16.26 -5.79 -2.28
CA ASN A 38 17.37 -5.00 -1.76
C ASN A 38 16.95 -4.25 -0.49
N ASP A 39 17.45 -4.69 0.66
CA ASP A 39 17.05 -4.13 1.95
C ASP A 39 17.41 -2.64 2.11
N GLU A 40 18.47 -2.13 1.47
CA GLU A 40 18.80 -0.70 1.51
C GLU A 40 17.77 0.14 0.72
N ILE A 41 17.28 -0.40 -0.39
CA ILE A 41 16.22 0.24 -1.20
C ILE A 41 14.90 0.20 -0.43
N VAL A 42 14.55 -0.95 0.14
CA VAL A 42 13.31 -1.10 0.95
C VAL A 42 13.34 -0.19 2.18
N ALA A 43 14.50 -0.01 2.83
CA ALA A 43 14.65 0.93 3.94
C ALA A 43 14.33 2.38 3.53
N LYS A 44 14.84 2.83 2.38
CA LYS A 44 14.52 4.17 1.84
C LYS A 44 13.04 4.32 1.51
N TRP A 45 12.44 3.33 0.87
CA TRP A 45 10.99 3.36 0.58
C TRP A 45 10.15 3.39 1.85
N ARG A 46 10.63 2.74 2.92
CA ARG A 46 9.99 2.80 4.24
C ARG A 46 10.03 4.21 4.79
N GLU A 47 11.20 4.85 4.76
CA GLU A 47 11.34 6.25 5.19
C GLU A 47 10.40 7.17 4.41
N GLU A 48 10.39 7.08 3.07
CA GLU A 48 9.49 7.85 2.20
C GLU A 48 8.01 7.66 2.56
N ALA A 49 7.58 6.42 2.79
CA ALA A 49 6.19 6.08 3.09
C ALA A 49 5.74 6.64 4.45
N PHE A 50 6.61 6.59 5.47
CA PHE A 50 6.31 7.09 6.81
C PHE A 50 6.42 8.62 6.90
N GLU A 51 7.38 9.25 6.20
CA GLU A 51 7.43 10.72 6.10
C GLU A 51 6.19 11.29 5.40
N THR A 52 5.71 10.63 4.35
CA THR A 52 4.50 11.05 3.63
C THR A 52 3.29 11.01 4.55
N GLN A 53 3.20 10.00 5.43
CA GLN A 53 2.15 9.91 6.44
C GLN A 53 2.19 11.07 7.44
N GLU A 54 3.36 11.49 7.91
CA GLU A 54 3.53 12.64 8.82
C GLU A 54 3.15 13.97 8.15
N LYS A 55 3.50 14.14 6.87
CA LYS A 55 3.16 15.35 6.08
C LYS A 55 1.68 15.43 5.68
N ILE A 56 0.95 14.31 5.68
CA ILE A 56 -0.49 14.25 5.38
C ILE A 56 -1.34 14.75 6.55
N GLU A 57 -0.85 14.68 7.80
CA GLU A 57 -1.60 15.16 8.98
C GLU A 57 -1.90 16.67 8.93
N THR A 58 -1.17 17.44 8.12
CA THR A 58 -1.39 18.89 7.90
C THR A 58 -2.39 19.23 6.79
N HIS A 59 -2.71 18.32 5.86
CA HIS A 59 -3.64 18.56 4.75
C HIS A 59 -4.92 17.71 4.92
N LYS A 60 -5.95 18.33 5.49
CA LYS A 60 -7.25 17.79 5.96
C LYS A 60 -8.11 17.00 4.95
N THR A 61 -7.60 16.70 3.76
CA THR A 61 -8.31 16.01 2.67
C THR A 61 -7.84 14.58 2.40
N LEU A 62 -6.68 14.14 2.91
CA LEU A 62 -6.15 12.79 2.66
C LEU A 62 -5.71 12.03 3.93
N GLY A 63 -6.26 12.40 5.10
CA GLY A 63 -5.90 11.85 6.43
C GLY A 63 -6.17 10.36 6.67
N MET A 64 -6.22 9.53 5.63
CA MET A 64 -6.50 8.10 5.71
C MET A 64 -5.25 7.23 5.62
N ARG A 65 -4.09 7.77 5.24
CA ARG A 65 -2.87 6.97 5.09
C ARG A 65 -2.13 6.83 6.41
N ARG A 66 -2.66 5.98 7.30
CA ARG A 66 -1.94 5.50 8.48
C ARG A 66 -1.51 4.05 8.29
N ILE A 67 -0.26 3.86 7.89
CA ILE A 67 0.43 2.58 7.79
C ILE A 67 1.05 2.25 9.15
N SER A 68 0.64 1.11 9.69
CA SER A 68 1.33 0.51 10.83
C SER A 68 2.61 -0.20 10.37
N VAL A 69 3.58 -0.36 11.25
CA VAL A 69 4.78 -1.18 10.97
C VAL A 69 4.41 -2.61 10.56
N LYS A 70 3.36 -3.18 11.15
CA LYS A 70 2.86 -4.51 10.79
C LYS A 70 2.33 -4.56 9.36
N THR A 71 1.55 -3.56 8.96
CA THR A 71 1.03 -3.43 7.59
C THR A 71 2.16 -3.30 6.59
N TRP A 72 3.16 -2.48 6.89
CA TRP A 72 4.36 -2.36 6.05
C TRP A 72 5.07 -3.71 5.85
N ASN A 73 5.38 -4.41 6.94
CA ASN A 73 6.09 -5.71 6.88
C ASN A 73 5.31 -6.74 6.06
N TRP A 74 3.99 -6.80 6.23
CA TRP A 74 3.14 -7.69 5.46
C TRP A 74 3.14 -7.33 3.96
N CYS A 75 2.97 -6.06 3.61
CA CYS A 75 3.03 -5.61 2.22
C CYS A 75 4.36 -5.96 1.54
N VAL A 76 5.49 -5.76 2.22
CA VAL A 76 6.81 -6.12 1.67
C VAL A 76 6.92 -7.63 1.44
N MET A 77 6.45 -8.45 2.39
CA MET A 77 6.44 -9.90 2.26
C MET A 77 5.61 -10.35 1.05
N GLU A 78 4.36 -9.89 0.95
CA GLU A 78 3.47 -10.25 -0.17
C GLU A 78 4.02 -9.79 -1.53
N LEU A 79 4.68 -8.63 -1.58
CA LEU A 79 5.31 -8.15 -2.80
C LEU A 79 6.54 -8.97 -3.20
N ARG A 80 7.32 -9.48 -2.23
CA ARG A 80 8.40 -10.43 -2.50
C ARG A 80 7.87 -11.72 -3.08
N ASP A 81 6.83 -12.29 -2.47
CA ASP A 81 6.17 -13.50 -2.97
C ASP A 81 5.62 -13.28 -4.38
N LYS A 82 4.97 -12.13 -4.63
CA LYS A 82 4.49 -11.77 -5.97
C LYS A 82 5.63 -11.62 -6.98
N ALA A 83 6.75 -11.03 -6.61
CA ALA A 83 7.89 -10.84 -7.51
C ALA A 83 8.53 -12.17 -7.91
N LEU A 84 8.59 -13.15 -7.00
CA LEU A 84 9.06 -14.50 -7.32
C LEU A 84 8.15 -15.19 -8.36
N MET A 85 6.83 -15.00 -8.26
CA MET A 85 5.87 -15.56 -9.22
C MET A 85 5.99 -14.96 -10.64
N VAL A 86 6.63 -13.79 -10.79
CA VAL A 86 6.86 -13.17 -12.11
C VAL A 86 8.02 -13.83 -12.83
N GLU A 87 8.98 -14.42 -12.11
CA GLU A 87 10.11 -15.14 -12.73
C GLU A 87 9.75 -16.57 -13.19
N GLU A 88 8.66 -17.15 -12.66
CA GLU A 88 8.22 -18.51 -13.01
C GLU A 88 7.39 -18.58 -14.33
N ASN A 89 7.25 -17.49 -15.09
CA ASN A 89 6.34 -17.38 -16.24
C ASN A 89 6.95 -16.65 -17.43
#